data_AF-A0AA90U033-F1
#
_entry.id   AF-A0AA90U033-F1
#
_cell.length_a   1.000
_cell.length_b   1.000
_cell.length_c   1.000
_cell.angle_alpha   90.00
_cell.angle_beta   90.00
_cell.angle_gamma   90.00
#
_symmetry.space_group_name_H-M   'P 1'
#
loop_
_entity.id
_entity.type
_entity.pdbx_description
1 polymer ?
#
loop_
_entity_poly.entity_id
_entity_poly.type
_entity_poly.pdbx_seq_one_letter_code
_entity_poly.pdbx_strand_id
1 'polypeptide(L)' 'MATKNIDPNNLSPEEDWIGNNAAFKCLLCGNTFIVSGMLHRNGRKCTNCGKSTGYCKGGKNSGGSATIEW' A
#
# COMPACT_ATOMS: atom_id res chain seq x y z
N MET A 1 5.02 -15.73 3.15
CA MET A 1 4.04 -14.64 3.01
C MET A 1 4.11 -14.14 1.59
N ALA A 2 2.96 -13.90 0.95
CA ALA A 2 2.90 -13.38 -0.40
C ALA A 2 3.07 -11.85 -0.36
N THR A 3 3.66 -11.28 -1.41
CA THR A 3 3.87 -9.83 -1.51
C THR A 3 3.52 -9.34 -2.91
N LYS A 4 2.93 -8.15 -3.01
CA LYS A 4 2.70 -7.44 -4.28
C LYS A 4 3.20 -6.01 -4.17
N ASN A 5 3.96 -5.60 -5.16
CA ASN A 5 4.30 -4.20 -5.38
C ASN A 5 3.19 -3.55 -6.22
N ILE A 6 2.82 -2.32 -5.86
CA ILE A 6 1.97 -1.49 -6.69
C ILE A 6 2.84 -0.90 -7.80
N ASP A 7 2.46 -1.13 -9.05
CA ASP A 7 3.07 -0.49 -10.20
C ASP A 7 2.49 0.93 -10.38
N PRO A 8 3.30 1.99 -10.28
CA PRO A 8 2.82 3.35 -10.41
C PRO A 8 2.25 3.69 -11.79
N ASN A 9 2.56 2.89 -12.83
CA ASN A 9 2.07 3.05 -14.20
C ASN A 9 0.89 2.11 -14.52
N ASN A 10 0.57 1.17 -13.64
CA ASN A 10 -0.46 0.16 -13.85
C ASN A 10 -1.24 -0.10 -12.56
N LEU A 11 -1.87 0.95 -12.04
CA LEU A 11 -2.72 0.91 -10.86
C LEU A 11 -4.05 0.23 -11.19
N SER A 12 -4.47 -0.72 -10.36
CA SER A 12 -5.85 -1.24 -10.44
C SER A 12 -6.85 -0.19 -9.93
N PRO A 13 -8.15 -0.31 -10.24
CA PRO A 13 -9.18 0.64 -9.78
C PRO A 13 -9.31 0.77 -8.25
N GLU A 14 -8.73 -0.16 -7.49
CA GLU A 14 -8.81 -0.23 -6.03
C GLU A 14 -7.50 0.17 -5.34
N GLU A 15 -6.54 0.65 -6.13
CA GLU A 15 -5.22 1.12 -5.71
C GLU A 15 -5.04 2.57 -6.13
N ASP A 16 -4.29 3.33 -5.34
CA ASP A 16 -3.90 4.70 -5.69
C ASP A 16 -2.51 4.99 -5.11
N TRP A 17 -1.78 5.91 -5.71
CA TRP A 17 -0.48 6.36 -5.20
C TRP A 17 -0.22 7.82 -5.57
N ILE A 18 -0.32 8.68 -4.56
CA ILE A 18 -0.16 10.13 -4.66
C ILE A 18 0.80 10.62 -3.57
N GLY A 19 1.88 11.30 -3.99
CA GLY A 19 2.93 11.73 -3.08
C GLY A 19 3.48 10.55 -2.29
N ASN A 20 3.64 10.70 -0.98
CA ASN A 20 4.10 9.64 -0.08
C ASN A 20 2.96 8.77 0.50
N ASN A 21 1.79 8.73 -0.15
CA ASN A 21 0.66 7.93 0.28
C ASN A 21 0.23 6.95 -0.81
N ALA A 22 -0.05 5.71 -0.42
CA ALA A 22 -0.57 4.69 -1.31
C ALA A 22 -1.79 4.00 -0.70
N ALA A 23 -2.84 3.81 -1.48
CA ALA A 23 -4.01 3.02 -1.12
C ALA A 23 -3.82 1.58 -1.60
N PHE A 24 -4.06 0.63 -0.70
CA PHE A 24 -3.94 -0.80 -0.97
C PHE A 24 -5.24 -1.51 -0.69
N LYS A 25 -5.62 -2.46 -1.53
CA LYS A 25 -6.66 -3.44 -1.24
C LYS A 25 -6.09 -4.63 -0.48
N CYS A 26 -6.70 -4.95 0.66
CA CYS A 26 -6.42 -6.20 1.37
C CYS A 26 -7.01 -7.38 0.58
N LEU A 27 -6.15 -8.29 0.11
CA LEU A 27 -6.58 -9.45 -0.68
C LEU A 27 -7.28 -10.54 0.13
N LEU A 28 -7.26 -10.45 1.47
CA LEU A 28 -7.90 -11.41 2.37
C LEU A 28 -9.31 -11.01 2.81
N CYS A 29 -9.65 -9.71 2.83
CA CYS A 29 -10.97 -9.23 3.25
C CYS A 29 -11.60 -8.18 2.32
N GLY A 30 -10.91 -7.79 1.24
CA GLY A 30 -11.38 -6.82 0.26
C GLY A 30 -11.31 -5.35 0.69
N ASN A 31 -11.00 -5.05 1.95
CA ASN A 31 -10.96 -3.67 2.45
C ASN A 31 -9.78 -2.87 1.85
N THR A 32 -10.04 -1.65 1.41
CA THR A 32 -9.01 -0.71 0.97
C THR A 32 -8.56 0.17 2.14
N PHE A 33 -7.25 0.39 2.25
CA PHE A 33 -6.67 1.22 3.30
C PHE A 33 -5.44 1.99 2.81
N ILE A 34 -5.27 3.20 3.32
CA ILE A 34 -4.18 4.11 2.94
C ILE A 34 -2.97 3.90 3.85
N VAL A 35 -1.78 3.86 3.27
CA VAL A 35 -0.49 3.88 3.96
C VAL A 35 0.22 5.17 3.60
N SER A 36 0.80 5.80 4.60
CA SER A 36 1.58 7.04 4.45
C SER A 36 3.02 6.71 4.79
N GLY A 37 3.97 6.94 3.89
CA GLY A 37 5.38 6.72 4.18
C GLY A 37 5.95 7.64 5.26
N MET A 38 5.27 8.74 5.59
CA MET A 38 5.66 9.63 6.69
C MET A 38 5.15 9.14 8.05
N LEU A 39 3.88 8.71 8.12
CA LEU A 39 3.23 8.31 9.37
C LEU A 39 3.40 6.80 9.68
N HIS A 40 3.43 5.97 8.65
CA HIS A 40 3.43 4.51 8.74
C HIS A 40 4.78 3.94 8.27
N ARG A 41 5.89 4.43 8.86
CA ARG A 41 7.27 4.06 8.47
C ARG A 41 7.55 2.55 8.55
N ASN A 42 6.89 1.87 9.49
CA ASN A 42 7.00 0.42 9.69
C ASN A 42 5.83 -0.34 9.05
N GLY A 43 5.12 0.29 8.10
CA GLY A 43 3.90 -0.23 7.50
C GLY A 43 2.65 0.03 8.34
N ARG A 44 1.50 -0.27 7.73
CA ARG A 44 0.18 -0.17 8.34
C ARG A 44 -0.58 -1.45 8.08
N LYS A 45 -1.11 -2.07 9.13
CA LYS A 45 -2.00 -3.23 8.99
C LYS A 45 -3.34 -2.82 8.38
N CYS A 46 -3.98 -3.75 7.68
CA CYS A 46 -5.34 -3.58 7.22
C CYS A 46 -6.25 -3.19 8.38
N THR A 47 -6.98 -2.09 8.23
CA THR A 47 -7.84 -1.53 9.27
C THR A 47 -9.07 -2.38 9.58
N ASN A 48 -9.37 -3.38 8.76
CA ASN A 48 -10.50 -4.27 8.95
C ASN A 48 -10.06 -5.59 9.62
N CYS A 49 -9.26 -6.41 8.93
CA CYS A 49 -8.92 -7.76 9.42
C CYS A 49 -7.53 -7.88 10.06
N GLY A 50 -6.65 -6.88 9.88
CA GLY A 50 -5.27 -6.90 10.40
C GLY A 50 -4.33 -7.94 9.76
N LYS A 51 -4.78 -8.70 8.74
CA LYS A 51 -4.03 -9.83 8.15
C LYS A 51 -3.08 -9.45 7.01
N SER A 52 -3.16 -8.22 6.49
CA SER A 52 -2.22 -7.70 5.48
C SER A 52 -1.55 -6.43 5.99
N THR A 53 -0.30 -6.20 5.60
CA THR A 53 0.43 -4.96 5.93
C THR A 53 0.84 -4.25 4.65
N GLY A 54 0.46 -2.99 4.51
CA GLY A 54 0.94 -2.14 3.42
C GLY A 54 2.11 -1.28 3.86
N TYR A 55 3.04 -1.02 2.95
CA TYR A 55 4.26 -0.25 3.11
C TYR A 55 4.36 0.78 2.00
N CYS A 56 4.72 2.02 2.33
CA CYS A 56 4.95 3.07 1.37
C CYS A 56 6.25 3.80 1.73
N LYS A 57 7.15 3.99 0.77
CA LYS A 57 8.39 4.76 0.91
C LYS A 57 8.47 5.77 -0.21
N GLY A 58 8.48 7.05 0.11
CA GLY A 58 8.52 8.12 -0.89
C GLY A 58 7.32 8.11 -1.84
N GLY A 59 7.41 8.87 -2.92
CA GLY A 59 6.38 8.94 -3.94
C GLY A 59 6.77 8.31 -5.26
N LYS A 60 5.75 7.95 -6.05
CA LYS A 60 5.94 7.27 -7.35
C LYS A 60 6.89 8.01 -8.30
N ASN A 61 6.84 9.35 -8.30
CA ASN A 61 7.68 10.19 -9.16
C ASN A 61 9.10 10.44 -8.59
N SER A 62 9.40 9.91 -7.41
CA SER A 62 10.68 10.12 -6.71
C SER A 62 11.46 8.82 -6.52
N GLY A 63 11.13 7.77 -7.28
CA GLY A 63 11.72 6.43 -7.10
C GLY A 63 11.25 5.72 -5.83
N GLY A 64 10.07 6.09 -5.32
CA GLY A 64 9.48 5.44 -4.15
C GLY A 64 9.06 4.00 -4.39
N SER A 65 8.61 3.32 -3.34
CA SER A 65 8.07 1.96 -3.38
C SER A 65 6.77 1.87 -2.59
N ALA A 66 5.79 1.15 -3.13
CA ALA A 66 4.53 0.82 -2.47
C ALA A 66 4.31 -0.70 -2.55
N THR A 67 4.22 -1.36 -1.40
CA THR A 67 4.19 -2.84 -1.30
C THR A 67 3.15 -3.28 -0.27
N ILE A 68 2.42 -4.36 -0.55
CA ILE A 68 1.56 -5.02 0.44
C ILE A 68 2.01 -6.48 0.63
N GLU A 69 1.96 -6.96 1.87
CA GLU A 69 2.22 -8.35 2.27
C GLU A 69 0.96 -8.97 2.91
N TRP A 70 0.73 -10.27 2.69
CA TRP A 70 -0.37 -11.05 3.30
C TRP A 70 -0.13 -12.57 3.25
#